data_AF-A0A318RJF9-F1
#
_entry.id   AF-A0A318RJF9-F1
#
_cell.length_a   1.000
_cell.length_b   1.000
_cell.length_c   1.000
_cell.angle_alpha   90.00
_cell.angle_beta   90.00
_cell.angle_gamma   90.00
#
_symmetry.space_group_name_H-M   'P 1'
#
loop_
_entity.id
_entity.type
_entity.pdbx_description
1 polymer ?
#
loop_
_entity_poly.entity_id
_entity_poly.type
_entity_poly.pdbx_seq_one_letter_code
_entity_poly.pdbx_strand_id
1 'polypeptide(L)'
;MRNWKRRGSGERLRITSELDSHESDLIASLVTSMTELLDERQSTAPTDSLADLTGIEAGHSTPPSDATLGRLFPDFHRPDQDETTTVDAVTGDLNGALRSLHEPHILNAKQEAAQVVLNSLPTGGGQISLSPQEADQWLSAINDVRLALGAMIGISESTPDQLPEGDPMAAHLDVYHWLTVVQELLVVALIGK
;
A
#
# COMPACT_ATOMS: atom_id res chain seq x y z
N MET A 1 -3.23 9.75 17.10
CA MET A 1 -1.80 9.75 16.78
C MET A 1 -1.34 11.16 17.01
N ARG A 2 -0.33 11.37 17.87
CA ARG A 2 0.19 12.73 18.05
C ARG A 2 1.03 13.11 16.83
N ASN A 3 1.11 14.41 16.51
CA ASN A 3 1.86 14.90 15.35
C ASN A 3 3.26 14.28 15.26
N TRP A 4 3.63 13.77 14.08
CA TRP A 4 4.99 13.34 13.78
C TRP A 4 5.96 14.51 14.01
N LYS A 5 7.10 14.22 14.65
CA LYS A 5 8.12 15.22 14.98
C LYS A 5 9.45 14.83 14.37
N ARG A 6 10.10 15.82 13.77
CA ARG A 6 11.48 15.71 13.31
C ARG A 6 12.44 15.94 14.48
N ARG A 7 13.36 14.99 14.71
CA ARG A 7 14.37 15.05 15.78
C ARG A 7 15.76 14.78 15.19
N GLY A 8 16.76 15.55 15.62
CA GLY A 8 18.13 15.40 15.12
C GLY A 8 18.37 15.98 13.71
N SER A 9 19.51 15.65 13.12
CA SER A 9 19.92 16.10 11.79
C SER A 9 20.92 15.10 11.17
N GLY A 10 21.11 15.18 9.84
CA GLY A 10 21.99 14.27 9.10
C GLY A 10 21.61 12.80 9.31
N GLU A 11 22.61 11.95 9.56
CA GLU A 11 22.42 10.51 9.80
C GLU A 11 21.66 10.19 11.10
N ARG A 12 21.64 11.13 12.06
CA ARG A 12 20.91 11.00 13.33
C ARG A 12 19.47 11.51 13.25
N LEU A 13 19.03 11.93 12.07
CA LEU A 13 17.67 12.36 11.84
C LEU A 13 16.69 11.21 12.14
N ARG A 14 15.67 11.50 12.95
CA ARG A 14 14.57 10.60 13.26
C ARG A 14 13.24 11.30 13.11
N ILE A 15 12.25 10.57 12.62
CA ILE A 15 10.85 10.95 12.53
C ILE A 15 10.12 10.17 13.62
N THR A 16 9.68 10.88 14.65
CA THR A 16 9.15 10.27 15.88
C THR A 16 7.68 10.60 16.05
N SER A 17 6.89 9.64 16.51
CA SER A 17 5.49 9.87 16.91
C SER A 17 5.17 9.08 18.19
N GLU A 18 3.99 9.34 18.73
CA GLU A 18 3.44 8.61 19.87
C GLU A 18 2.09 8.04 19.44
N LEU A 19 1.98 6.72 19.52
CA LEU A 19 0.80 5.92 19.23
C LEU A 19 0.19 5.45 20.55
N ASP A 20 -1.14 5.49 20.65
CA ASP A 20 -1.80 4.71 21.70
C ASP A 20 -1.90 3.23 21.32
N SER A 21 -2.34 2.39 22.25
CA SER A 21 -2.44 0.94 22.02
C SER A 21 -3.40 0.59 20.89
N HIS A 22 -4.54 1.29 20.80
CA HIS A 22 -5.54 1.02 19.80
C HIS A 22 -5.04 1.37 18.39
N GLU A 23 -4.33 2.48 18.26
CA GLU A 23 -3.73 2.89 16.98
C GLU A 23 -2.64 1.93 16.53
N SER A 24 -1.75 1.50 17.44
CA SER A 24 -0.74 0.49 17.13
C SER A 24 -1.38 -0.82 16.66
N ASP A 25 -2.39 -1.31 17.39
CA ASP A 25 -3.05 -2.58 17.09
C ASP A 25 -3.84 -2.50 15.77
N LEU A 26 -4.48 -1.36 15.50
CA LEU A 26 -5.20 -1.12 14.25
C LEU A 26 -4.25 -1.14 13.05
N ILE A 27 -3.13 -0.42 13.10
CA ILE A 27 -2.14 -0.43 12.00
C ILE A 27 -1.58 -1.83 11.82
N ALA A 28 -1.19 -2.51 12.90
CA ALA A 28 -0.68 -3.87 12.84
C ALA A 28 -1.68 -4.82 12.18
N SER A 29 -2.96 -4.75 12.55
CA SER A 29 -4.02 -5.57 11.96
C SER A 29 -4.19 -5.29 10.47
N LEU A 30 -4.28 -4.02 10.07
CA LEU A 30 -4.50 -3.64 8.68
C LEU A 30 -3.32 -4.02 7.78
N VAL A 31 -2.09 -3.80 8.26
CA VAL A 31 -0.87 -4.15 7.52
C VAL A 31 -0.72 -5.67 7.44
N THR A 32 -1.03 -6.42 8.50
CA THR A 32 -1.03 -7.89 8.48
C THR A 32 -2.02 -8.44 7.46
N SER A 33 -3.27 -7.95 7.46
CA SER A 33 -4.26 -8.37 6.46
C SER A 33 -3.83 -8.03 5.03
N MET A 34 -3.15 -6.89 4.83
CA MET A 34 -2.59 -6.56 3.52
C MET A 34 -1.47 -7.52 3.12
N THR A 35 -0.56 -7.88 4.03
CA THR A 35 0.51 -8.85 3.72
C THR A 35 -0.06 -10.22 3.38
N GLU A 36 -1.12 -10.67 4.05
CA GLU A 36 -1.79 -11.93 3.72
C GLU A 36 -2.34 -11.93 2.28
N LEU A 37 -2.95 -10.83 1.84
CA LEU A 37 -3.42 -10.68 0.46
C LEU A 37 -2.27 -10.68 -0.56
N LEU A 38 -1.14 -10.04 -0.23
CA LEU A 38 0.05 -10.02 -1.10
C LEU A 38 0.69 -11.41 -1.18
N ASP A 39 0.75 -12.14 -0.07
CA ASP A 39 1.28 -13.50 -0.01
C ASP A 39 0.40 -14.48 -0.79
N GLU A 40 -0.93 -14.38 -0.66
CA GLU A 40 -1.86 -15.17 -1.46
C GLU A 40 -1.65 -14.91 -2.94
N ARG A 41 -1.55 -13.62 -3.33
CA ARG A 41 -1.27 -13.24 -4.72
C ARG A 41 0.04 -13.87 -5.19
N GLN A 42 1.13 -13.70 -4.46
CA GLN A 42 2.44 -14.26 -4.82
C GLN A 42 2.40 -15.80 -4.95
N SER A 43 1.73 -16.48 -4.01
CA SER A 43 1.66 -17.96 -3.98
C SER A 43 0.92 -18.57 -5.17
N THR A 44 0.06 -17.79 -5.84
CA THR A 44 -0.71 -18.22 -7.01
C THR A 44 -0.07 -17.82 -8.34
N ALA A 45 1.14 -17.25 -8.31
CA ALA A 45 1.88 -16.90 -9.51
C ALA A 45 2.21 -18.14 -10.35
N PRO A 46 2.14 -18.05 -11.69
CA PRO A 46 2.50 -19.17 -12.55
C PRO A 46 3.97 -19.51 -12.37
N THR A 47 4.26 -20.74 -11.93
CA THR A 47 5.65 -21.24 -11.87
C THR A 47 6.06 -21.67 -13.28
N ASP A 48 7.02 -20.97 -13.89
CA ASP A 48 7.60 -21.40 -15.16
C ASP A 48 8.82 -22.30 -14.88
N SER A 49 8.86 -23.47 -15.51
CA SER A 49 10.04 -24.34 -15.57
C SER A 49 11.34 -23.63 -16.02
N LEU A 50 11.22 -22.54 -16.78
CA LEU A 50 12.35 -21.70 -17.17
C LEU A 50 12.83 -20.77 -16.03
N ALA A 51 11.95 -20.39 -15.10
CA ALA A 51 12.30 -19.59 -13.93
C ALA A 51 13.26 -20.37 -13.02
N ASP A 52 13.03 -21.68 -12.84
CA ASP A 52 13.94 -22.56 -12.08
C ASP A 52 15.36 -22.62 -12.66
N LEU A 53 15.49 -22.42 -13.98
CA LEU A 53 16.76 -22.44 -14.71
C LEU A 53 17.45 -21.08 -14.76
N THR A 54 16.70 -19.98 -14.73
CA THR A 54 17.21 -18.61 -14.96
C THR A 54 17.24 -17.74 -13.70
N GLY A 55 16.49 -18.11 -12.66
CA GLY A 55 16.27 -17.30 -11.46
C GLY A 55 15.36 -16.10 -11.70
N ILE A 56 14.74 -15.96 -12.88
CA ILE A 56 13.80 -14.89 -13.19
C ILE A 56 12.39 -15.39 -12.88
N GLU A 57 11.83 -14.92 -11.77
CA GLU A 57 10.43 -15.18 -11.44
C GLU A 57 9.51 -14.40 -12.38
N ALA A 58 8.62 -15.10 -13.07
CA ALA A 58 7.55 -14.50 -13.85
C ALA A 58 6.32 -14.30 -12.95
N GLY A 59 5.83 -13.07 -12.87
CA GLY A 59 4.56 -12.75 -12.24
C GLY A 59 3.37 -13.10 -13.12
N HIS A 60 2.17 -12.79 -12.64
CA HIS A 60 0.95 -13.03 -13.41
C HIS A 60 0.91 -12.17 -14.68
N SER A 61 0.32 -12.70 -15.73
CA SER A 61 -0.04 -11.92 -16.92
C SER A 61 -1.43 -11.29 -16.80
N THR A 62 -2.31 -11.82 -15.94
CA THR A 62 -3.68 -11.31 -15.78
C THR A 62 -3.79 -10.37 -14.57
N PRO A 63 -4.63 -9.33 -14.66
CA PRO A 63 -4.90 -8.45 -13.53
C PRO A 63 -5.56 -9.22 -12.36
N PRO A 64 -5.44 -8.72 -11.12
CA PRO A 64 -6.22 -9.23 -10.01
C PRO A 64 -7.74 -9.10 -10.27
N SER A 65 -8.53 -10.05 -9.77
CA SER A 65 -9.98 -10.09 -9.97
C SER A 65 -10.76 -9.27 -8.95
N ASP A 66 -10.21 -9.06 -7.75
CA ASP A 66 -10.82 -8.23 -6.72
C ASP A 66 -10.38 -6.76 -6.83
N ALA A 67 -11.22 -5.86 -6.35
CA ALA A 67 -10.98 -4.42 -6.44
C ALA A 67 -9.77 -3.96 -5.60
N THR A 68 -9.48 -4.64 -4.49
CA THR A 68 -8.43 -4.28 -3.54
C THR A 68 -7.06 -4.48 -4.17
N LEU A 69 -6.73 -5.70 -4.60
CA LEU A 69 -5.50 -6.00 -5.31
C LEU A 69 -5.46 -5.29 -6.66
N GLY A 70 -6.59 -5.17 -7.36
CA GLY A 70 -6.66 -4.41 -8.61
C GLY A 70 -6.24 -2.95 -8.45
N ARG A 71 -6.51 -2.34 -7.28
CA ARG A 71 -6.06 -0.98 -6.96
C ARG A 71 -4.57 -0.91 -6.64
N LEU A 72 -4.01 -1.97 -6.03
CA LEU A 72 -2.58 -2.05 -5.69
C LEU A 72 -1.69 -2.42 -6.88
N PHE A 73 -2.25 -3.14 -7.86
CA PHE A 73 -1.59 -3.61 -9.08
C PHE A 73 -2.36 -3.16 -10.34
N PRO A 74 -2.43 -1.84 -10.58
CA PRO A 74 -3.12 -1.31 -11.75
C PRO A 74 -2.40 -1.71 -13.05
N ASP A 75 -3.09 -1.57 -14.17
CA ASP A 75 -2.45 -1.66 -15.49
C ASP A 75 -1.34 -0.61 -15.66
N PHE A 76 -0.26 -1.01 -16.33
CA PHE A 76 0.89 -0.14 -16.64
C PHE A 76 0.55 0.87 -17.72
N HIS A 77 -0.36 0.49 -18.63
CA HIS A 77 -0.82 1.30 -19.75
C HIS A 77 -2.33 1.41 -19.74
N ARG A 78 -2.84 2.63 -19.97
CA ARG A 78 -4.26 2.95 -20.04
C ARG A 78 -4.62 3.43 -21.45
N PRO A 79 -5.26 2.59 -22.29
CA PRO A 79 -5.52 2.94 -23.68
C PRO A 79 -6.52 4.09 -23.83
N ASP A 80 -7.39 4.32 -22.84
CA ASP A 80 -8.31 5.47 -22.79
C ASP A 80 -7.61 6.83 -22.60
N GLN A 81 -6.34 6.81 -22.19
CA GLN A 81 -5.52 8.01 -21.98
C GLN A 81 -4.48 8.22 -23.09
N ASP A 82 -4.45 7.34 -24.08
CA ASP A 82 -3.40 7.27 -25.09
C ASP A 82 -4.00 7.57 -26.48
N GLU A 83 -3.84 8.82 -26.96
CA GLU A 83 -4.47 9.32 -28.19
C GLU A 83 -4.12 8.51 -29.46
N THR A 84 -3.09 7.67 -29.39
CA THR A 84 -2.48 6.96 -30.54
C THR A 84 -2.65 5.44 -30.55
N THR A 85 -3.18 4.81 -29.49
CA THR A 85 -3.16 3.34 -29.37
C THR A 85 -4.55 2.74 -29.57
N THR A 86 -4.96 2.58 -30.82
CA THR A 86 -6.17 1.82 -31.20
C THR A 86 -5.80 0.37 -31.50
N VAL A 87 -5.89 -0.56 -30.53
CA VAL A 87 -6.36 -1.97 -30.64
C VAL A 87 -6.35 -2.61 -29.23
N ASP A 88 -7.52 -2.92 -28.67
CA ASP A 88 -7.68 -3.53 -27.33
C ASP A 88 -6.88 -4.83 -27.12
N ALA A 89 -6.70 -5.64 -28.17
CA ALA A 89 -5.94 -6.89 -28.11
C ALA A 89 -4.42 -6.68 -27.95
N VAL A 90 -3.86 -5.62 -28.53
CA VAL A 90 -2.42 -5.32 -28.43
C VAL A 90 -2.10 -4.74 -27.05
N THR A 91 -3.01 -3.95 -26.48
CA THR A 91 -2.82 -3.37 -25.14
C THR A 91 -2.99 -4.41 -24.03
N GLY A 92 -3.92 -5.37 -24.19
CA GLY A 92 -4.05 -6.51 -23.26
C GLY A 92 -2.78 -7.37 -23.22
N ASP A 93 -2.19 -7.64 -24.38
CA ASP A 93 -0.91 -8.37 -24.49
C ASP A 93 0.25 -7.59 -23.85
N LEU A 94 0.32 -6.27 -24.07
CA LEU A 94 1.34 -5.40 -23.46
C LEU A 94 1.24 -5.35 -21.93
N ASN A 95 0.06 -5.06 -21.37
CA ASN A 95 -0.13 -4.99 -19.91
C ASN A 95 0.15 -6.36 -19.26
N GLY A 96 -0.21 -7.46 -19.91
CA GLY A 96 0.12 -8.79 -19.41
C GLY A 96 1.61 -9.09 -19.39
N ALA A 97 2.34 -8.72 -20.45
CA ALA A 97 3.79 -8.87 -20.50
C ALA A 97 4.51 -8.01 -19.44
N LEU A 98 4.13 -6.73 -19.32
CA LEU A 98 4.71 -5.82 -18.32
C LEU A 98 4.42 -6.28 -16.90
N ARG A 99 3.20 -6.76 -16.62
CA ARG A 99 2.82 -7.30 -15.32
C ARG A 99 3.66 -8.53 -14.97
N SER A 100 3.79 -9.48 -15.90
CA SER A 100 4.60 -10.67 -15.66
C SER A 100 6.06 -10.32 -15.34
N LEU A 101 6.61 -9.26 -15.93
CA LEU A 101 7.98 -8.81 -15.66
C LEU A 101 8.13 -8.03 -14.33
N HIS A 102 7.16 -7.18 -13.99
CA HIS A 102 7.31 -6.19 -12.91
C HIS A 102 6.57 -6.54 -11.62
N GLU A 103 5.46 -7.28 -11.68
CA GLU A 103 4.66 -7.61 -10.51
C GLU A 103 5.46 -8.27 -9.37
N PRO A 104 6.41 -9.19 -9.61
CA PRO A 104 7.23 -9.77 -8.54
C PRO A 104 8.04 -8.72 -7.75
N HIS A 105 8.61 -7.74 -8.45
CA HIS A 105 9.37 -6.66 -7.83
C HIS A 105 8.46 -5.71 -7.04
N ILE A 106 7.26 -5.42 -7.57
CA ILE A 106 6.27 -4.60 -6.90
C ILE A 106 5.76 -5.31 -5.64
N LEU A 107 5.45 -6.60 -5.71
CA LEU A 107 5.05 -7.43 -4.56
C LEU A 107 6.11 -7.37 -3.46
N ASN A 108 7.37 -7.64 -3.80
CA ASN A 108 8.47 -7.61 -2.84
C ASN A 108 8.62 -6.23 -2.19
N ALA A 109 8.60 -5.15 -2.98
CA ALA A 109 8.68 -3.79 -2.44
C ALA A 109 7.53 -3.46 -1.46
N LYS A 110 6.31 -3.94 -1.75
CA LYS A 110 5.15 -3.77 -0.84
C LYS A 110 5.31 -4.59 0.43
N GLN A 111 5.76 -5.85 0.34
CA GLN A 111 6.04 -6.72 1.48
C GLN A 111 7.15 -6.13 2.37
N GLU A 112 8.26 -5.66 1.79
CA GLU A 112 9.35 -5.02 2.53
C GLU A 112 8.87 -3.77 3.28
N ALA A 113 8.08 -2.91 2.63
CA ALA A 113 7.51 -1.73 3.25
C ALA A 113 6.57 -2.08 4.42
N ALA A 114 5.69 -3.08 4.22
CA ALA A 114 4.80 -3.58 5.26
C ALA A 114 5.58 -4.16 6.45
N GLN A 115 6.64 -4.94 6.18
CA GLN A 115 7.46 -5.53 7.22
C GLN A 115 8.18 -4.47 8.06
N VAL A 116 8.62 -3.36 7.45
CA VAL A 116 9.20 -2.23 8.20
C VAL A 116 8.17 -1.57 9.11
N VAL A 117 6.91 -1.44 8.69
CA VAL A 117 5.84 -0.99 9.59
C VAL A 117 5.68 -1.94 10.77
N LEU A 118 5.53 -3.24 10.53
CA LEU A 118 5.33 -4.23 11.58
C LEU A 118 6.53 -4.31 12.56
N ASN A 119 7.76 -4.19 12.06
CA ASN A 119 8.98 -4.25 12.88
C ASN A 119 9.19 -3.01 13.75
N SER A 120 8.66 -1.85 13.35
CA SER A 120 8.88 -0.58 14.03
C SER A 120 7.70 -0.12 14.89
N LEU A 121 6.55 -0.79 14.79
CA LEU A 121 5.39 -0.55 15.63
C LEU A 121 5.65 -0.97 17.10
N PRO A 122 5.39 -0.07 18.07
CA PRO A 122 5.48 -0.44 19.48
C PRO A 122 4.24 -1.25 19.91
N THR A 123 4.45 -2.49 20.35
CA THR A 123 3.40 -3.36 20.89
C THR A 123 2.73 -2.71 22.11
N GLY A 124 1.41 -2.57 22.09
CA GLY A 124 0.66 -1.90 23.17
C GLY A 124 0.77 -0.37 23.16
N GLY A 125 1.27 0.22 22.07
CA GLY A 125 1.45 1.66 21.92
C GLY A 125 2.78 2.17 22.48
N GLY A 126 3.04 3.46 22.28
CA GLY A 126 4.24 4.13 22.75
C GLY A 126 4.92 4.96 21.68
N GLN A 127 6.20 5.28 21.93
CA GLN A 127 7.00 6.06 21.00
C GLN A 127 7.48 5.19 19.83
N ILE A 128 7.21 5.66 18.62
CA ILE A 128 7.85 5.19 17.40
C ILE A 128 8.94 6.18 16.99
N SER A 129 10.07 5.66 16.47
CA SER A 129 11.20 6.47 16.03
C SER A 129 11.81 5.87 14.77
N LEU A 130 11.53 6.50 13.63
CA LEU A 130 11.93 6.04 12.30
C LEU A 130 13.13 6.84 11.78
N SER A 131 14.03 6.20 11.06
CA SER A 131 14.91 6.88 10.10
C SER A 131 14.08 7.45 8.93
N PRO A 132 14.63 8.38 8.12
CA PRO A 132 13.93 8.89 6.95
C PRO A 132 13.53 7.80 5.96
N GLN A 133 14.39 6.79 5.77
CA GLN A 133 14.14 5.68 4.85
C GLN A 133 13.01 4.77 5.35
N GLU A 134 12.98 4.46 6.66
CA GLU A 134 11.86 3.72 7.26
C GLU A 134 10.56 4.53 7.18
N ALA A 135 10.63 5.86 7.32
CA ALA A 135 9.47 6.74 7.17
C ALA A 135 8.92 6.76 5.72
N ASP A 136 9.78 6.70 4.69
CA ASP A 136 9.34 6.56 3.29
C ASP A 136 8.67 5.20 3.03
N GLN A 137 9.18 4.13 3.64
CA GLN A 137 8.56 2.80 3.60
C GLN A 137 7.20 2.78 4.33
N TRP A 138 7.11 3.44 5.48
CA TRP A 138 5.85 3.68 6.17
C TRP A 138 4.83 4.40 5.30
N LEU A 139 5.23 5.48 4.61
CA LEU A 139 4.34 6.19 3.68
C LEU A 139 3.82 5.27 2.58
N SER A 140 4.70 4.43 2.02
CA SER A 140 4.33 3.49 0.97
C SER A 140 3.31 2.46 1.47
N ALA A 141 3.57 1.83 2.62
CA ALA A 141 2.69 0.83 3.21
C ALA A 141 1.34 1.42 3.66
N ILE A 142 1.32 2.58 4.33
CA ILE A 142 0.08 3.25 4.75
C ILE A 142 -0.74 3.67 3.54
N ASN A 143 -0.10 4.16 2.47
CA ASN A 143 -0.80 4.48 1.24
C ASN A 143 -1.41 3.23 0.60
N ASP A 144 -0.69 2.11 0.58
CA ASP A 144 -1.22 0.85 0.05
C ASP A 144 -2.43 0.36 0.85
N VAL A 145 -2.35 0.34 2.18
CA VAL A 145 -3.51 0.01 3.05
C VAL A 145 -4.68 0.95 2.76
N ARG A 146 -4.44 2.26 2.64
CA ARG A 146 -5.47 3.25 2.34
C ARG A 146 -6.11 3.03 0.97
N LEU A 147 -5.33 2.71 -0.05
CA LEU A 147 -5.81 2.41 -1.40
C LEU A 147 -6.64 1.12 -1.43
N ALA A 148 -6.16 0.08 -0.74
CA ALA A 148 -6.84 -1.20 -0.58
C ALA A 148 -8.21 -1.01 0.10
N LEU A 149 -8.23 -0.33 1.26
CA LEU A 149 -9.45 -0.03 1.99
C LEU A 149 -10.42 0.82 1.18
N GLY A 150 -9.90 1.85 0.50
CA GLY A 150 -10.71 2.72 -0.35
C GLY A 150 -11.38 1.98 -1.51
N ALA A 151 -10.67 1.02 -2.12
CA ALA A 151 -11.24 0.17 -3.16
C ALA A 151 -12.29 -0.80 -2.61
N MET A 152 -12.03 -1.42 -1.46
CA MET A 152 -12.95 -2.34 -0.79
C MET A 152 -14.31 -1.68 -0.50
N ILE A 153 -14.32 -0.44 0.00
CA ILE A 153 -15.54 0.27 0.36
C ILE A 153 -16.10 1.14 -0.77
N GLY A 154 -15.48 1.12 -1.96
CA GLY A 154 -15.96 1.85 -3.12
C GLY A 154 -15.86 3.38 -3.01
N ILE A 155 -14.79 3.89 -2.40
CA ILE A 155 -14.52 5.34 -2.33
C ILE A 155 -14.46 5.94 -3.74
N SER A 156 -15.18 7.05 -3.91
CA SER A 156 -15.27 7.84 -5.13
C SER A 156 -15.30 9.34 -4.81
N GLU A 157 -15.22 10.18 -5.84
CA GLU A 157 -15.37 11.64 -5.68
C GLU A 157 -16.75 12.05 -5.12
N SER A 158 -17.76 11.19 -5.27
CA SER A 158 -19.10 11.41 -4.75
C SER A 158 -19.32 10.85 -3.34
N THR A 159 -18.32 10.20 -2.75
CA THR A 159 -18.43 9.65 -1.40
C THR A 159 -18.52 10.80 -0.39
N PRO A 160 -19.53 10.82 0.49
CA PRO A 160 -19.64 11.86 1.52
C PRO A 160 -18.55 11.69 2.59
N ASP A 161 -18.20 12.79 3.26
CA ASP A 161 -17.22 12.79 4.36
C ASP A 161 -17.69 11.93 5.56
N GLN A 162 -19.00 11.75 5.71
CA GLN A 162 -19.62 10.94 6.76
C GLN A 162 -20.78 10.13 6.19
N LEU A 163 -20.85 8.86 6.59
CA LEU A 163 -21.97 7.99 6.29
C LEU A 163 -23.05 8.11 7.38
N PRO A 164 -24.32 7.77 7.07
CA PRO A 164 -25.38 7.77 8.06
C PRO A 164 -25.08 6.86 9.26
N GLU A 165 -25.59 7.22 10.44
CA GLU A 165 -25.51 6.36 11.62
C GLU A 165 -26.10 4.97 11.33
N GLY A 166 -25.34 3.92 11.65
CA GLY A 166 -25.74 2.53 11.41
C GLY A 166 -25.33 1.97 10.04
N ASP A 167 -24.70 2.76 9.16
CA ASP A 167 -24.11 2.22 7.94
C ASP A 167 -22.96 1.24 8.28
N PRO A 168 -22.96 0.00 7.74
CA PRO A 168 -21.92 -0.99 7.99
C PRO A 168 -20.50 -0.52 7.63
N MET A 169 -20.37 0.39 6.66
CA MET A 169 -19.09 0.90 6.17
C MET A 169 -18.60 2.16 6.90
N ALA A 170 -19.41 2.75 7.81
CA ALA A 170 -19.04 3.97 8.52
C ALA A 170 -17.69 3.84 9.23
N ALA A 171 -17.47 2.75 9.97
CA ALA A 171 -16.19 2.51 10.66
C ALA A 171 -15.01 2.37 9.69
N HIS A 172 -15.22 1.76 8.52
CA HIS A 172 -14.16 1.62 7.51
C HIS A 172 -13.82 2.98 6.87
N LEU A 173 -14.83 3.83 6.64
CA LEU A 173 -14.62 5.19 6.16
C LEU A 173 -13.84 6.04 7.18
N ASP A 174 -14.15 5.91 8.47
CA ASP A 174 -13.42 6.60 9.54
C ASP A 174 -11.95 6.19 9.57
N VAL A 175 -11.66 4.89 9.42
CA VAL A 175 -10.29 4.38 9.31
C VAL A 175 -9.60 4.91 8.05
N TYR A 176 -10.28 4.96 6.91
CA TYR A 176 -9.74 5.52 5.67
C TYR A 176 -9.34 7.00 5.84
N HIS A 177 -10.19 7.82 6.45
CA HIS A 177 -9.90 9.22 6.74
C HIS A 177 -8.75 9.36 7.74
N TRP A 178 -8.74 8.53 8.80
CA TRP A 178 -7.66 8.54 9.77
C TRP A 178 -6.31 8.20 9.12
N LEU A 179 -6.23 7.15 8.29
CA LEU A 179 -5.01 6.81 7.54
C LEU A 179 -4.57 7.94 6.61
N THR A 180 -5.52 8.66 5.99
CA THR A 180 -5.23 9.84 5.15
C THR A 180 -4.52 10.92 5.96
N VAL A 181 -5.01 11.23 7.17
CA VAL A 181 -4.38 12.20 8.07
C VAL A 181 -3.02 11.72 8.56
N VAL A 182 -2.88 10.43 8.91
CA VAL A 182 -1.60 9.84 9.33
C VAL A 182 -0.54 9.99 8.23
N GLN A 183 -0.91 9.69 6.98
CA GLN A 183 -0.04 9.84 5.82
C GLN A 183 0.35 11.31 5.60
N GLU A 184 -0.61 12.24 5.63
CA GLU A 184 -0.36 13.67 5.47
C GLU A 184 0.64 14.19 6.52
N LEU A 185 0.41 13.87 7.80
CA LEU A 185 1.28 14.32 8.89
C LEU A 185 2.70 13.75 8.78
N LEU A 186 2.85 12.51 8.29
CA LEU A 186 4.16 11.91 8.07
C LEU A 186 4.91 12.60 6.91
N VAL A 187 4.22 12.91 5.81
CA VAL A 187 4.76 13.69 4.69
C VAL A 187 5.26 15.05 5.17
N VAL A 188 4.44 15.77 5.94
CA VAL A 188 4.80 17.09 6.49
C VAL A 188 6.08 16.99 7.34
N ALA A 189 6.17 16.00 8.23
CA ALA A 189 7.35 15.79 9.07
C ALA A 189 8.63 15.43 8.28
N LEU A 190 8.49 14.68 7.18
CA LEU A 190 9.60 14.34 6.29
C LEU A 190 10.13 15.56 5.54
N ILE A 191 9.23 16.40 5.02
CA ILE A 191 9.58 17.66 4.34
C ILE A 191 10.12 18.70 5.35
N GLY A 192 9.76 18.57 6.62
CA GLY A 192 10.20 19.47 7.69
C GLY A 192 9.42 20.79 7.70
N LYS A 193 8.14 20.75 7.36
CA LYS A 193 7.21 21.89 7.42
C LYS A 193 6.33 21.84 8.66
#